data_AF-A0A7Y6PXH4-F1
#
_entry.id   AF-A0A7Y6PXH4-F1
#
_cell.length_a   1.000
_cell.length_b   1.000
_cell.length_c   1.000
_cell.angle_alpha   90.00
_cell.angle_beta   90.00
_cell.angle_gamma   90.00
#
_symmetry.space_group_name_H-M   'P 1'
#
loop_
_entity.id
_entity.type
_entity.pdbx_description
1 polymer ?
#
loop_
_entity_poly.entity_id
_entity_poly.type
_entity_poly.pdbx_seq_one_letter_code
_entity_poly.pdbx_strand_id
1 'polypeptide(L)'
;MTAKRVVLGVVAAFVVWLVALAVLAFAMAGRQERQTRERLAESLQATVTIGDSDLALVRGRMSIDRLAIRRDDVVGHLAIDVGSVRCELLPLGLALFDRGCTELVIREPRLEISTAALFRVKAPKRTPIHADRIVIDDAQLVFLPSAFAPNLGRIEISIDHAVAGPTVMRTPLSWLFALEELRARFALPAGITVQLDYRAGMLTVTGSLLGSSPVTLPVQLPVAASARDAQEEMKLLVDSAKDIAERVVAKRAEDWLRKKLIP
;
A
#
# COMPACT_ATOMS: atom_id res chain seq x y z
N MET A 1 6.57 40.40 -43.91
CA MET A 1 5.92 40.14 -42.59
C MET A 1 6.92 40.47 -41.50
N THR A 2 6.60 41.40 -40.61
CA THR A 2 7.52 41.90 -39.57
C THR A 2 7.66 40.88 -38.44
N ALA A 3 8.88 40.66 -37.93
CA ALA A 3 9.19 39.69 -36.86
C ALA A 3 8.24 39.80 -35.63
N LYS A 4 7.73 41.01 -35.34
CA LYS A 4 6.70 41.25 -34.32
C LYS A 4 5.42 40.43 -34.53
N ARG A 5 4.95 40.24 -35.76
CA ARG A 5 3.72 39.45 -36.05
C ARG A 5 3.93 37.95 -35.86
N VAL A 6 5.15 37.45 -36.13
CA VAL A 6 5.50 36.05 -35.91
C VAL A 6 5.61 35.75 -34.41
N VAL A 7 6.28 36.62 -33.65
CA VAL A 7 6.38 36.49 -32.18
C VAL A 7 4.99 36.55 -31.53
N LEU A 8 4.13 37.49 -31.96
CA LEU A 8 2.76 37.59 -31.44
C LEU A 8 1.94 36.32 -31.74
N GLY A 9 2.12 35.74 -32.93
CA GLY A 9 1.47 34.49 -33.34
C GLY A 9 1.93 33.28 -32.51
N VAL A 10 3.23 33.17 -32.24
CA VAL A 10 3.78 32.08 -31.41
C VAL A 10 3.32 32.20 -29.96
N VAL A 11 3.33 33.40 -29.40
CA VAL A 11 2.85 33.64 -28.03
C VAL A 11 1.35 33.34 -27.92
N ALA A 12 0.54 33.78 -28.89
CA ALA A 12 -0.88 33.48 -28.92
C ALA A 12 -1.15 31.97 -29.03
N ALA A 13 -0.42 31.27 -29.89
CA ALA A 13 -0.53 29.81 -30.02
C ALA A 13 -0.15 29.08 -28.73
N PHE A 14 0.91 29.54 -28.04
CA PHE A 14 1.35 28.96 -26.77
C PHE A 14 0.32 29.18 -25.65
N VAL A 15 -0.26 30.38 -25.56
CA VAL A 15 -1.33 30.68 -24.59
C VAL A 15 -2.57 29.84 -24.88
N VAL A 16 -3.00 29.74 -26.14
CA VAL A 16 -4.13 28.89 -26.52
C VAL A 16 -3.87 27.42 -26.19
N TRP A 17 -2.65 26.94 -26.40
CA TRP A 17 -2.23 25.58 -26.04
C TRP A 17 -2.27 25.36 -24.52
N LEU A 18 -1.76 26.30 -23.71
CA LEU A 18 -1.83 26.22 -22.25
C LEU A 18 -3.26 26.24 -21.73
N VAL A 19 -4.12 27.08 -22.31
CA VAL A 19 -5.56 27.14 -21.96
C VAL A 19 -6.25 25.83 -22.32
N ALA A 20 -5.97 25.27 -23.50
CA ALA A 20 -6.51 23.97 -23.90
C ALA A 20 -6.07 22.84 -22.95
N LEU A 21 -4.79 22.83 -22.55
CA LEU A 21 -4.27 21.88 -21.56
C LEU A 21 -4.92 22.05 -20.18
N ALA A 22 -5.14 23.29 -19.73
CA ALA A 22 -5.81 23.56 -18.45
C ALA A 22 -7.28 23.07 -18.46
N VAL A 23 -8.01 23.30 -19.56
CA VAL A 23 -9.39 22.82 -19.73
C VAL A 23 -9.43 21.29 -19.80
N LEU A 24 -8.49 20.67 -20.53
CA LEU A 24 -8.35 19.21 -20.59
C LEU A 24 -8.00 18.61 -19.22
N ALA A 25 -7.08 19.24 -18.47
CA ALA A 25 -6.74 18.81 -17.12
C ALA A 25 -7.96 18.85 -16.19
N PHE A 26 -8.74 19.93 -16.22
CA PHE A 26 -9.95 20.05 -15.39
C PHE A 26 -11.04 19.04 -15.80
N ALA A 27 -11.30 18.90 -17.10
CA ALA A 27 -12.29 17.95 -17.61
C ALA A 27 -11.89 16.48 -17.34
N MET A 28 -10.59 16.17 -17.44
CA MET A 28 -10.09 14.82 -17.17
C MET A 28 -9.96 14.54 -15.67
N ALA A 29 -9.61 15.52 -14.83
CA ALA A 29 -9.56 15.36 -13.38
C ALA A 29 -10.91 14.88 -12.83
N GLY A 30 -12.01 15.54 -13.21
CA GLY A 30 -13.35 15.11 -12.77
C GLY A 30 -13.77 13.73 -13.28
N ARG A 31 -13.34 13.33 -14.48
CA ARG A 31 -13.60 11.98 -15.03
C ARG A 31 -12.73 10.92 -14.34
N GLN A 32 -11.45 11.21 -14.11
CA GLN A 32 -10.51 10.31 -13.45
C GLN A 32 -10.86 10.13 -11.98
N GLU A 33 -11.28 11.18 -11.28
CA GLU A 33 -11.75 11.09 -9.90
C GLU A 33 -12.97 10.15 -9.80
N ARG A 34 -13.95 10.28 -10.70
CA ARG A 34 -15.09 9.36 -10.78
C ARG A 34 -14.65 7.94 -11.10
N GLN A 35 -13.79 7.76 -12.11
CA GLN A 35 -13.33 6.43 -12.51
C GLN A 35 -12.48 5.74 -11.43
N THR A 36 -11.65 6.51 -10.71
CA THR A 36 -10.83 6.04 -9.58
C THR A 36 -11.71 5.71 -8.39
N ARG A 37 -12.66 6.58 -8.05
CA ARG A 37 -13.68 6.31 -7.04
C ARG A 37 -14.44 5.02 -7.34
N GLU A 38 -14.92 4.84 -8.57
CA GLU A 38 -15.60 3.62 -9.01
C GLU A 38 -14.69 2.39 -8.95
N ARG A 39 -13.43 2.49 -9.41
CA ARG A 39 -12.44 1.39 -9.34
C ARG A 39 -12.22 0.97 -7.88
N LEU A 40 -11.97 1.94 -7.00
CA LEU A 40 -11.74 1.70 -5.57
C LEU A 40 -12.99 1.13 -4.90
N ALA A 41 -14.16 1.72 -5.16
CA ALA A 41 -15.44 1.26 -4.62
C ALA A 41 -15.77 -0.16 -5.07
N GLU A 42 -15.52 -0.51 -6.34
CA GLU A 42 -15.70 -1.86 -6.86
C GLU A 42 -14.70 -2.85 -6.24
N SER A 43 -13.42 -2.48 -6.18
CA SER A 43 -12.36 -3.37 -5.68
C SER A 43 -12.49 -3.67 -4.18
N LEU A 44 -12.96 -2.71 -3.38
CA LEU A 44 -13.08 -2.84 -1.93
C LEU A 44 -14.52 -3.09 -1.47
N GLN A 45 -15.49 -3.03 -2.39
CA GLN A 45 -16.93 -3.11 -2.09
C GLN A 45 -17.34 -2.08 -1.02
N ALA A 46 -16.85 -0.86 -1.18
CA ALA A 46 -16.85 0.17 -0.14
C ALA A 46 -17.32 1.52 -0.69
N THR A 47 -17.74 2.40 0.21
CA THR A 47 -17.98 3.82 -0.09
C THR A 47 -16.65 4.56 -0.08
N VAL A 48 -16.34 5.28 -1.15
CA VAL A 48 -15.07 5.99 -1.33
C VAL A 48 -15.32 7.49 -1.42
N THR A 49 -14.70 8.25 -0.52
CA THR A 49 -14.67 9.71 -0.51
C THR A 49 -13.26 10.17 -0.85
N ILE A 50 -13.16 11.16 -1.74
CA ILE A 50 -11.90 11.77 -2.15
C ILE A 50 -12.03 13.25 -1.78
N GLY A 51 -11.10 13.75 -0.98
CA GLY A 51 -11.06 15.16 -0.58
C GLY A 51 -10.64 16.05 -1.74
N ASP A 52 -9.37 15.94 -2.12
CA ASP A 52 -8.80 16.69 -3.24
C ASP A 52 -8.08 15.74 -4.20
N SER A 53 -8.11 16.05 -5.50
CA SER A 53 -7.31 15.32 -6.49
C SER A 53 -6.65 16.30 -7.45
N ASP A 54 -5.37 16.08 -7.71
CA ASP A 54 -4.58 16.87 -8.67
C ASP A 54 -4.01 15.95 -9.75
N LEU A 55 -4.09 16.42 -10.99
CA LEU A 55 -3.59 15.73 -12.16
C LEU A 55 -2.68 16.68 -12.95
N ALA A 56 -1.38 16.52 -12.75
CA ALA A 56 -0.37 17.23 -13.51
C ALA A 56 0.00 16.44 -14.77
N LEU A 57 -0.82 16.57 -15.82
CA LEU A 57 -0.64 15.87 -17.11
C LEU A 57 0.74 16.06 -17.73
N VAL A 58 1.26 17.30 -17.70
CA VAL A 58 2.58 17.63 -18.27
C VAL A 58 3.71 16.95 -17.50
N ARG A 59 3.53 16.74 -16.19
CA ARG A 59 4.53 16.11 -15.33
C ARG A 59 4.33 14.60 -15.18
N GLY A 60 3.27 14.04 -15.76
CA GLY A 60 2.91 12.63 -15.59
C GLY A 60 2.65 12.28 -14.13
N ARG A 61 1.91 13.11 -13.39
CA ARG A 61 1.66 12.85 -11.96
C ARG A 61 0.18 12.95 -11.63
N MET A 62 -0.28 12.00 -10.84
CA MET A 62 -1.59 12.02 -10.18
C MET A 62 -1.38 12.00 -8.68
N SER A 63 -2.06 12.88 -7.95
CA SER A 63 -2.11 12.84 -6.48
C SER A 63 -3.55 12.93 -6.00
N ILE A 64 -3.84 12.16 -4.96
CA ILE A 64 -5.10 12.16 -4.23
C ILE A 64 -4.77 12.47 -2.79
N ASP A 65 -5.39 13.51 -2.25
CA ASP A 65 -5.25 13.89 -0.85
C ASP A 65 -6.54 13.56 -0.11
N ARG A 66 -6.40 13.08 1.13
CA ARG A 66 -7.51 12.71 2.03
C ARG A 66 -8.46 11.71 1.39
N LEU A 67 -7.93 10.53 1.05
CA LEU A 67 -8.72 9.41 0.56
C LEU A 67 -9.33 8.67 1.75
N ALA A 68 -10.66 8.64 1.83
CA ALA A 68 -11.37 7.89 2.87
C ALA A 68 -12.22 6.78 2.23
N ILE A 69 -12.08 5.55 2.72
CA ILE A 69 -12.81 4.37 2.25
C ILE A 69 -13.49 3.74 3.45
N ARG A 70 -14.80 3.53 3.36
CA ARG A 70 -15.59 2.94 4.44
C ARG A 70 -16.46 1.83 3.92
N ARG A 71 -16.40 0.68 4.57
CA ARG A 71 -17.28 -0.45 4.33
C ARG A 71 -17.80 -0.95 5.65
N ASP A 72 -19.12 -0.93 5.75
CA ASP A 72 -19.89 -1.43 6.87
C ASP A 72 -20.85 -2.50 6.33
N ASP A 73 -20.60 -3.76 6.65
CA ASP A 73 -21.46 -4.86 6.24
C ASP A 73 -21.61 -5.92 7.34
N VAL A 74 -22.33 -7.00 7.02
CA VAL A 74 -22.58 -8.11 7.96
C VAL A 74 -21.28 -8.86 8.33
N VAL A 75 -20.23 -8.74 7.52
CA VAL A 75 -18.92 -9.35 7.78
C VAL A 75 -18.14 -8.50 8.78
N GLY A 76 -18.20 -7.16 8.67
CA GLY A 76 -17.60 -6.27 9.67
C GLY A 76 -17.43 -4.82 9.24
N HIS A 77 -16.55 -4.12 9.96
CA HIS A 77 -16.17 -2.73 9.75
C HIS A 77 -14.77 -2.64 9.13
N LEU A 78 -14.67 -1.92 8.02
CA LEU A 78 -13.42 -1.51 7.38
C LEU A 78 -13.45 0.02 7.20
N ALA A 79 -12.49 0.70 7.82
CA ALA A 79 -12.21 2.11 7.55
C ALA A 79 -10.76 2.25 7.09
N ILE A 80 -10.56 2.93 5.97
CA ILE A 80 -9.24 3.31 5.45
C ILE A 80 -9.24 4.82 5.30
N ASP A 81 -8.31 5.50 5.95
CA ASP A 81 -8.02 6.91 5.72
C ASP A 81 -6.59 6.99 5.21
N VAL A 82 -6.34 7.73 4.14
CA VAL A 82 -5.00 7.93 3.60
C VAL A 82 -4.76 9.41 3.41
N GLY A 83 -3.72 9.91 4.08
CA GLY A 83 -3.35 11.33 4.01
C GLY A 83 -3.04 11.76 2.59
N SER A 84 -2.17 11.01 1.90
CA SER A 84 -1.93 11.22 0.46
C SER A 84 -1.56 9.94 -0.29
N VAL A 85 -2.03 9.85 -1.53
CA VAL A 85 -1.65 8.83 -2.50
C VAL A 85 -1.11 9.55 -3.72
N ARG A 86 0.14 9.26 -4.09
CA ARG A 86 0.79 9.83 -5.27
C ARG A 86 1.18 8.72 -6.21
N CYS A 87 0.88 8.91 -7.48
CA CYS A 87 1.25 8.02 -8.55
C CYS A 87 1.99 8.79 -9.64
N GLU A 88 3.24 8.38 -9.91
CA GLU A 88 3.96 8.80 -11.11
C GLU A 88 3.52 7.94 -12.29
N LEU A 89 3.07 8.59 -13.34
CA LEU A 89 2.57 8.02 -14.59
C LEU A 89 3.65 8.14 -15.66
N LEU A 90 3.73 7.16 -16.57
CA LEU A 90 4.59 7.27 -17.74
C LEU A 90 4.24 8.50 -18.60
N PRO A 91 5.25 9.20 -19.17
CA PRO A 91 5.02 10.36 -20.03
C PRO A 91 4.15 9.97 -21.23
N LEU A 92 3.17 10.83 -21.50
CA LEU A 92 2.04 10.60 -22.38
C LEU A 92 2.47 10.33 -23.84
N GLY A 93 2.32 9.09 -24.30
CA GLY A 93 1.98 8.82 -25.69
C GLY A 93 0.47 8.99 -25.92
N LEU A 94 0.01 9.06 -27.17
CA LEU A 94 -1.41 9.25 -27.57
C LEU A 94 -2.42 8.24 -26.97
N ALA A 95 -1.97 7.20 -26.28
CA ALA A 95 -2.79 6.27 -25.53
C ALA A 95 -2.87 6.68 -24.04
N LEU A 96 -3.76 7.62 -23.74
CA LEU A 96 -4.09 8.11 -22.38
C LEU A 96 -4.82 7.09 -21.50
N PHE A 97 -4.94 5.84 -21.95
CA PHE A 97 -5.77 4.83 -21.32
C PHE A 97 -4.91 3.63 -20.92
N ASP A 98 -4.82 3.42 -19.61
CA ASP A 98 -4.54 2.12 -18.98
C ASP A 98 -3.07 1.69 -18.84
N ARG A 99 -2.19 2.52 -18.27
CA ARG A 99 -0.82 2.08 -17.95
C ARG A 99 -0.39 2.44 -16.53
N GLY A 100 0.28 1.47 -15.92
CA GLY A 100 0.60 1.39 -14.50
C GLY A 100 1.34 2.58 -13.92
N CYS A 101 1.45 2.54 -12.60
CA CYS A 101 2.16 3.50 -11.79
C CYS A 101 3.66 3.17 -11.79
N THR A 102 4.52 4.07 -12.25
CA THR A 102 5.97 3.83 -12.12
C THR A 102 6.39 3.88 -10.65
N GLU A 103 5.84 4.82 -9.90
CA GLU A 103 6.05 4.91 -8.45
C GLU A 103 4.74 5.28 -7.77
N LEU A 104 4.27 4.38 -6.89
CA LEU A 104 3.10 4.57 -6.04
C LEU A 104 3.56 4.86 -4.61
N VAL A 105 3.37 6.10 -4.17
CA VAL A 105 3.68 6.53 -2.81
C VAL A 105 2.39 6.69 -2.02
N ILE A 106 2.27 5.99 -0.90
CA ILE A 106 1.12 6.03 0.00
C ILE A 106 1.63 6.54 1.36
N ARG A 107 1.09 7.67 1.82
CA ARG A 107 1.52 8.28 3.08
C ARG A 107 0.40 8.35 4.09
N GLU A 108 0.78 8.08 5.34
CA GLU A 108 -0.10 8.11 6.50
C GLU A 108 -1.36 7.24 6.34
N PRO A 109 -1.32 6.03 5.74
CA PRO A 109 -2.50 5.21 5.64
C PRO A 109 -2.89 4.68 7.02
N ARG A 110 -4.11 4.96 7.45
CA ARG A 110 -4.75 4.45 8.66
C ARG A 110 -5.81 3.46 8.27
N LEU A 111 -5.63 2.21 8.68
CA LEU A 111 -6.52 1.10 8.40
C LEU A 111 -7.09 0.58 9.71
N GLU A 112 -8.41 0.64 9.86
CA GLU A 112 -9.13 0.01 10.96
C GLU A 112 -9.98 -1.13 10.42
N ILE A 113 -9.79 -2.31 10.98
CA ILE A 113 -10.49 -3.53 10.57
C ILE A 113 -11.01 -4.31 11.76
N SER A 114 -12.26 -4.76 11.68
CA SER A 114 -12.85 -5.61 12.71
C SER A 114 -12.60 -7.11 12.49
N THR A 115 -12.37 -7.54 11.25
CA THR A 115 -12.13 -8.95 10.91
C THR A 115 -11.28 -9.11 9.65
N ALA A 116 -10.43 -10.15 9.63
CA ALA A 116 -9.66 -10.52 8.45
C ALA A 116 -10.54 -11.02 7.27
N ALA A 117 -11.80 -11.40 7.56
CA ALA A 117 -12.74 -11.82 6.52
C ALA A 117 -13.09 -10.68 5.53
N LEU A 118 -12.86 -9.42 5.90
CA LEU A 118 -13.07 -8.25 5.03
C LEU A 118 -12.12 -8.19 3.84
N PHE A 119 -10.96 -8.85 3.93
CA PHE A 119 -10.02 -8.97 2.81
C PHE A 119 -10.47 -10.02 1.77
N ARG A 120 -11.56 -10.74 2.01
CA ARG A 120 -12.20 -11.59 0.99
C ARG A 120 -13.00 -10.72 0.03
N VAL A 121 -12.30 -10.10 -0.91
CA VAL A 121 -12.88 -9.31 -2.00
C VAL A 121 -13.08 -10.18 -3.24
N LYS A 122 -14.19 -9.95 -3.95
CA LYS A 122 -14.41 -10.57 -5.26
C LYS A 122 -13.39 -10.02 -6.24
N ALA A 123 -12.97 -10.85 -7.20
CA ALA A 123 -12.08 -10.40 -8.26
C ALA A 123 -12.68 -9.16 -8.96
N PRO A 124 -11.93 -8.05 -9.09
CA PRO A 124 -12.43 -6.86 -9.74
C PRO A 124 -12.71 -7.16 -11.22
N LYS A 125 -13.78 -6.58 -11.79
CA LYS A 125 -14.03 -6.71 -13.24
C LYS A 125 -13.04 -5.91 -14.07
N ARG A 126 -12.43 -4.90 -13.45
CA ARG A 126 -11.44 -4.01 -14.06
C ARG A 126 -10.03 -4.57 -13.89
N THR A 127 -9.15 -4.27 -14.85
CA THR A 127 -7.73 -4.65 -14.82
C THR A 127 -7.05 -4.15 -13.54
N PRO A 128 -6.29 -5.01 -12.83
CA PRO A 128 -5.53 -4.61 -11.64
C PRO A 128 -4.54 -3.48 -11.92
N ILE A 129 -4.21 -2.72 -10.88
CA ILE A 129 -3.20 -1.66 -10.98
C ILE A 129 -1.82 -2.31 -10.99
N HIS A 130 -0.99 -1.92 -11.95
CA HIS A 130 0.43 -2.27 -11.99
C HIS A 130 1.22 -1.16 -11.32
N ALA A 131 2.18 -1.51 -10.47
CA ALA A 131 3.13 -0.56 -9.89
C ALA A 131 4.56 -1.10 -10.05
N ASP A 132 5.48 -0.31 -10.61
CA ASP A 132 6.89 -0.73 -10.71
C ASP A 132 7.61 -0.57 -9.37
N ARG A 133 7.14 0.35 -8.54
CA ARG A 133 7.61 0.56 -7.17
C ARG A 133 6.48 1.06 -6.29
N ILE A 134 6.39 0.53 -5.08
CA ILE A 134 5.46 0.99 -4.05
C ILE A 134 6.25 1.44 -2.83
N VAL A 135 5.94 2.62 -2.32
CA VAL A 135 6.50 3.17 -1.08
C VAL A 135 5.34 3.47 -0.13
N ILE A 136 5.41 2.94 1.09
CA ILE A 136 4.44 3.19 2.14
C ILE A 136 5.16 3.85 3.31
N ASP A 137 4.73 5.06 3.67
CA ASP A 137 5.29 5.82 4.79
C ASP A 137 4.23 6.03 5.88
N ASP A 138 4.65 5.88 7.13
CA ASP A 138 3.86 6.20 8.33
C ASP A 138 2.47 5.51 8.39
N ALA A 139 2.39 4.23 8.04
CA ALA A 139 1.14 3.47 8.12
C ALA A 139 0.77 3.08 9.55
N GLN A 140 -0.53 3.03 9.81
CA GLN A 140 -1.11 2.47 11.02
C GLN A 140 -2.23 1.50 10.65
N LEU A 141 -2.13 0.25 11.11
CA LEU A 141 -3.17 -0.75 10.98
C LEU A 141 -3.63 -1.15 12.38
N VAL A 142 -4.91 -0.98 12.67
CA VAL A 142 -5.51 -1.34 13.95
C VAL A 142 -6.54 -2.44 13.72
N PHE A 143 -6.29 -3.59 14.33
CA PHE A 143 -7.24 -4.70 14.37
C PHE A 143 -8.04 -4.65 15.67
N LEU A 144 -9.36 -4.50 15.53
CA LEU A 144 -10.31 -4.42 16.63
C LEU A 144 -11.24 -5.64 16.58
N PRO A 145 -10.84 -6.79 17.14
CA PRO A 145 -11.60 -8.04 17.01
C PRO A 145 -12.98 -8.01 17.67
N SER A 146 -13.23 -7.07 18.58
CA SER A 146 -14.51 -6.93 19.28
C SER A 146 -14.92 -5.48 19.43
N ALA A 147 -16.12 -5.14 18.97
CA ALA A 147 -16.75 -3.84 19.19
C ALA A 147 -17.16 -3.65 20.67
N PHE A 148 -17.44 -4.74 21.40
CA PHE A 148 -17.88 -4.70 22.79
C PHE A 148 -16.73 -4.63 23.79
N ALA A 149 -15.52 -5.00 23.36
CA ALA A 149 -14.31 -4.95 24.17
C ALA A 149 -13.10 -4.53 23.31
N PRO A 150 -13.03 -3.24 22.90
CA PRO A 150 -12.05 -2.75 21.92
C PRO A 150 -10.59 -2.89 22.35
N ASN A 151 -10.33 -3.07 23.65
CA ASN A 151 -8.99 -3.27 24.19
C ASN A 151 -8.59 -4.74 24.35
N LEU A 152 -9.55 -5.68 24.28
CA LEU A 152 -9.28 -7.11 24.39
C LEU A 152 -8.92 -7.65 23.00
N GLY A 153 -7.64 -7.96 22.80
CA GLY A 153 -7.14 -8.49 21.53
C GLY A 153 -6.81 -7.43 20.48
N ARG A 154 -6.73 -6.15 20.85
CA ARG A 154 -6.25 -5.08 19.95
C ARG A 154 -4.82 -5.42 19.51
N ILE A 155 -4.63 -5.44 18.20
CA ILE A 155 -3.32 -5.53 17.57
C ILE A 155 -3.13 -4.24 16.79
N GLU A 156 -2.05 -3.53 17.07
CA GLU A 156 -1.69 -2.33 16.35
C GLU A 156 -0.37 -2.55 15.63
N ILE A 157 -0.36 -2.30 14.33
CA ILE A 157 0.80 -2.43 13.47
C ILE A 157 1.10 -1.04 12.93
N SER A 158 2.25 -0.50 13.29
CA SER A 158 2.78 0.73 12.68
C SER A 158 3.84 0.34 11.67
N ILE A 159 3.79 0.91 10.47
CA ILE A 159 4.84 0.75 9.45
C ILE A 159 5.46 2.13 9.28
N ASP A 160 6.67 2.30 9.79
CA ASP A 160 7.41 3.55 9.62
C ASP A 160 7.75 3.74 8.14
N HIS A 161 8.14 2.66 7.46
CA HIS A 161 8.50 2.68 6.05
C HIS A 161 8.43 1.28 5.44
N ALA A 162 7.92 1.16 4.22
CA ALA A 162 8.04 -0.05 3.41
C ALA A 162 8.29 0.29 1.94
N VAL A 163 9.08 -0.56 1.29
CA VAL A 163 9.34 -0.50 -0.16
C VAL A 163 9.05 -1.87 -0.75
N ALA A 164 8.27 -1.88 -1.83
CA ALA A 164 8.09 -3.04 -2.68
C ALA A 164 8.47 -2.72 -4.12
N GLY A 165 9.07 -3.70 -4.79
CA GLY A 165 9.40 -3.65 -6.20
C GLY A 165 8.19 -3.89 -7.11
N PRO A 166 8.43 -4.28 -8.38
CA PRO A 166 7.37 -4.41 -9.37
C PRO A 166 6.30 -5.42 -8.97
N THR A 167 5.04 -4.98 -8.91
CA THR A 167 3.92 -5.83 -8.50
C THR A 167 2.62 -5.47 -9.23
N VAL A 168 1.70 -6.44 -9.24
CA VAL A 168 0.35 -6.30 -9.75
C VAL A 168 -0.60 -6.38 -8.56
N MET A 169 -1.31 -5.28 -8.28
CA MET A 169 -2.20 -5.16 -7.13
C MET A 169 -3.53 -5.89 -7.38
N ARG A 170 -3.49 -7.22 -7.29
CA ARG A 170 -4.67 -8.09 -7.34
C ARG A 170 -5.47 -8.02 -6.05
N THR A 171 -4.77 -7.83 -4.93
CA THR A 171 -5.31 -7.55 -3.60
C THR A 171 -4.58 -6.36 -2.98
N PRO A 172 -5.12 -5.74 -1.92
CA PRO A 172 -4.40 -4.71 -1.17
C PRO A 172 -3.07 -5.16 -0.55
N LEU A 173 -2.81 -6.47 -0.49
CA LEU A 173 -1.61 -7.06 0.11
C LEU A 173 -0.62 -7.64 -0.93
N SER A 174 -0.91 -7.55 -2.24
CA SER A 174 -0.05 -8.15 -3.28
C SER A 174 1.38 -7.55 -3.30
N TRP A 175 1.57 -6.36 -2.73
CA TRP A 175 2.90 -5.73 -2.59
C TRP A 175 3.82 -6.49 -1.63
N LEU A 176 3.29 -7.24 -0.66
CA LEU A 176 4.09 -8.01 0.29
C LEU A 176 4.93 -9.12 -0.38
N PHE A 177 4.50 -9.61 -1.54
CA PHE A 177 5.24 -10.62 -2.32
C PHE A 177 6.45 -10.03 -3.06
N ALA A 178 6.49 -8.70 -3.22
CA ALA A 178 7.59 -7.97 -3.86
C ALA A 178 8.31 -7.06 -2.86
N LEU A 179 8.17 -7.34 -1.55
CA LEU A 179 8.75 -6.52 -0.49
C LEU A 179 10.28 -6.55 -0.56
N GLU A 180 10.88 -5.37 -0.57
CA GLU A 180 12.34 -5.17 -0.59
C GLU A 180 12.82 -4.65 0.77
N GLU A 181 12.05 -3.74 1.38
CA GLU A 181 12.33 -3.14 2.67
C GLU A 181 11.06 -3.02 3.52
N LEU A 182 11.17 -3.26 4.82
CA LEU A 182 10.10 -3.02 5.80
C LEU A 182 10.68 -2.60 7.14
N ARG A 183 10.13 -1.54 7.72
CA ARG A 183 10.34 -1.13 9.11
C ARG A 183 8.98 -1.01 9.76
N ALA A 184 8.66 -1.95 10.64
CA ALA A 184 7.35 -2.02 11.27
C ALA A 184 7.46 -2.31 12.77
N ARG A 185 6.44 -1.91 13.53
CA ARG A 185 6.30 -2.22 14.95
C ARG A 185 4.90 -2.75 15.22
N PHE A 186 4.83 -3.77 16.04
CA PHE A 186 3.62 -4.48 16.44
C PHE A 186 3.45 -4.26 17.93
N ALA A 187 2.36 -3.63 18.32
CA ALA A 187 1.86 -3.64 19.68
C ALA A 187 0.81 -4.75 19.79
N LEU A 188 1.16 -5.80 20.51
CA LEU A 188 0.32 -6.96 20.78
C LEU A 188 -0.37 -6.79 22.15
N PRO A 189 -1.42 -7.58 22.43
CA PRO A 189 -2.04 -7.63 23.76
C PRO A 189 -1.02 -7.88 24.87
N ALA A 190 -1.35 -7.46 26.10
CA ALA A 190 -0.49 -7.55 27.28
C ALA A 190 0.79 -6.67 27.23
N GLY A 191 0.79 -5.60 26.42
CA GLY A 191 1.89 -4.63 26.37
C GLY A 191 3.15 -5.16 25.67
N ILE A 192 3.01 -6.23 24.91
CA ILE A 192 4.10 -6.82 24.14
C ILE A 192 4.37 -5.94 22.92
N THR A 193 5.63 -5.57 22.72
CA THR A 193 6.06 -4.81 21.55
C THR A 193 7.11 -5.61 20.78
N VAL A 194 6.92 -5.68 19.46
CA VAL A 194 7.83 -6.35 18.52
C VAL A 194 8.14 -5.37 17.40
N GLN A 195 9.41 -5.18 17.08
CA GLN A 195 9.85 -4.40 15.94
C GLN A 195 10.45 -5.36 14.89
N LEU A 196 10.04 -5.14 13.63
CA LEU A 196 10.50 -5.87 12.46
C LEU A 196 11.27 -4.93 11.55
N ASP A 197 12.47 -5.34 11.17
CA ASP A 197 13.26 -4.74 10.10
C ASP A 197 13.54 -5.82 9.05
N TYR A 198 13.06 -5.63 7.82
CA TYR A 198 13.38 -6.49 6.70
C TYR A 198 14.12 -5.69 5.65
N ARG A 199 15.28 -6.21 5.24
CA ARG A 199 16.07 -5.63 4.14
C ARG A 199 16.93 -6.71 3.50
N ALA A 200 17.01 -6.69 2.17
CA ALA A 200 17.89 -7.58 1.40
C ALA A 200 17.73 -9.08 1.76
N GLY A 201 16.49 -9.54 1.95
CA GLY A 201 16.21 -10.94 2.29
C GLY A 201 16.46 -11.31 3.76
N MET A 202 16.87 -10.38 4.61
CA MET A 202 17.12 -10.61 6.03
C MET A 202 16.03 -9.97 6.87
N LEU A 203 15.39 -10.76 7.72
CA LEU A 203 14.44 -10.28 8.73
C LEU A 203 15.13 -10.22 10.09
N THR A 204 15.10 -9.05 10.70
CA THR A 204 15.51 -8.80 12.08
C THR A 204 14.28 -8.53 12.92
N VAL A 205 14.14 -9.29 14.01
CA VAL A 205 13.05 -9.18 14.98
C VAL A 205 13.63 -8.78 16.32
N THR A 206 13.14 -7.69 16.88
CA THR A 206 13.44 -7.23 18.25
C THR A 206 12.15 -7.08 19.02
N GLY A 207 12.19 -7.19 20.36
CA GLY A 207 10.98 -6.99 21.15
C GLY A 207 11.05 -7.59 22.54
N SER A 208 10.07 -7.23 23.37
CA SER A 208 10.02 -7.64 24.78
C SER A 208 9.99 -9.17 24.95
N LEU A 209 9.38 -9.91 24.01
CA LEU A 209 9.36 -11.37 24.01
C LEU A 209 10.70 -12.03 23.65
N LEU A 210 11.56 -11.33 22.91
CA LEU A 210 12.86 -11.87 22.47
C LEU A 210 13.98 -11.51 23.45
N GLY A 211 13.73 -10.59 24.39
CA GLY A 211 14.73 -10.06 25.31
C GLY A 211 15.61 -9.00 24.63
N SER A 212 16.82 -8.79 25.15
CA SER A 212 17.71 -7.71 24.70
C SER A 212 18.48 -8.00 23.40
N SER A 213 18.46 -9.25 22.91
CA SER A 213 19.22 -9.63 21.72
C SER A 213 18.29 -9.74 20.49
N PRO A 214 18.58 -9.06 19.38
CA PRO A 214 17.83 -9.21 18.13
C PRO A 214 17.98 -10.63 17.59
N VAL A 215 16.90 -11.13 16.96
CA VAL A 215 16.93 -12.39 16.20
C VAL A 215 16.95 -12.02 14.72
N THR A 216 17.99 -12.42 14.00
CA THR A 216 18.13 -12.16 12.57
C THR A 216 18.15 -13.47 11.80
N LEU A 217 17.29 -13.60 10.78
CA LEU A 217 17.20 -14.78 9.93
C LEU A 217 16.97 -14.44 8.45
N PRO A 218 17.46 -15.27 7.51
CA PRO A 218 17.13 -15.12 6.10
C PRO A 218 15.68 -15.52 5.84
N VAL A 219 14.91 -14.68 5.16
CA VAL A 219 13.51 -14.94 4.82
C VAL A 219 13.36 -14.90 3.30
N GLN A 220 12.81 -15.97 2.74
CA GLN A 220 12.37 -16.02 1.36
C GLN A 220 10.88 -15.71 1.32
N LEU A 221 10.50 -14.64 0.64
CA LEU A 221 9.10 -14.29 0.45
C LEU A 221 8.50 -15.19 -0.64
N PRO A 222 7.21 -15.55 -0.52
CA PRO A 222 6.51 -16.24 -1.59
C PRO A 222 6.46 -15.35 -2.85
N VAL A 223 6.32 -15.98 -4.02
CA VAL A 223 6.21 -15.27 -5.31
C VAL A 223 4.74 -15.13 -5.67
N ALA A 224 4.25 -13.90 -5.93
CA ALA A 224 2.83 -13.65 -6.23
C ALA A 224 2.26 -14.51 -7.39
N ALA A 225 3.10 -14.84 -8.39
CA ALA A 225 2.70 -15.63 -9.54
C ALA A 225 2.27 -17.07 -9.20
N SER A 226 2.59 -17.58 -8.00
CA SER A 226 2.14 -18.90 -7.57
C SER A 226 0.66 -18.93 -7.18
N ALA A 227 0.06 -17.78 -6.88
CA ALA A 227 -1.35 -17.67 -6.55
C ALA A 227 -2.21 -17.48 -7.80
N ARG A 228 -3.28 -18.27 -7.90
CA ARG A 228 -4.28 -18.19 -8.98
C ARG A 228 -5.34 -17.11 -8.69
N ASP A 229 -5.63 -16.87 -7.42
CA ASP A 229 -6.63 -15.90 -6.98
C ASP A 229 -6.27 -15.23 -5.65
N ALA A 230 -7.09 -14.26 -5.24
CA ALA A 230 -6.93 -13.50 -3.99
C ALA A 230 -6.97 -14.37 -2.73
N GLN A 231 -7.71 -15.49 -2.74
CA GLN A 231 -7.82 -16.37 -1.59
C GLN A 231 -6.54 -17.19 -1.42
N GLU A 232 -5.96 -17.66 -2.52
CA GLU A 232 -4.67 -18.33 -2.54
C GLU A 232 -3.53 -17.38 -2.16
N GLU A 233 -3.55 -16.12 -2.63
CA GLU A 233 -2.61 -15.08 -2.18
C GLU A 233 -2.64 -14.92 -0.65
N MET A 234 -3.84 -14.73 -0.08
CA MET A 234 -3.98 -14.55 1.36
C MET A 234 -3.50 -15.78 2.15
N LYS A 235 -3.80 -16.98 1.65
CA LYS A 235 -3.35 -18.23 2.27
C LYS A 235 -1.83 -18.32 2.28
N LEU A 236 -1.16 -18.02 1.15
CA LEU A 236 0.30 -18.03 1.05
C LEU A 236 0.94 -17.03 2.01
N LEU A 237 0.37 -15.83 2.16
CA LEU A 237 0.85 -14.83 3.12
C LEU A 237 0.72 -15.32 4.57
N VAL A 238 -0.41 -15.93 4.93
CA VAL A 238 -0.64 -16.46 6.27
C VAL A 238 0.32 -17.63 6.56
N ASP A 239 0.48 -18.55 5.62
CA ASP A 239 1.37 -19.71 5.79
C ASP A 239 2.84 -19.26 5.89
N SER A 240 3.24 -18.27 5.09
CA SER A 240 4.59 -17.67 5.17
C SER A 240 4.82 -16.95 6.50
N ALA A 241 3.83 -16.20 7.00
CA ALA A 241 3.91 -15.52 8.28
C ALA A 241 4.07 -16.52 9.45
N LYS A 242 3.39 -17.67 9.39
CA LYS A 242 3.53 -18.75 10.37
C LYS A 242 4.93 -19.37 10.33
N ASP A 243 5.43 -19.73 9.15
CA ASP A 243 6.79 -20.28 8.99
C ASP A 243 7.85 -19.32 9.55
N ILE A 244 7.75 -18.02 9.22
CA ILE A 244 8.65 -17.00 9.74
C ILE A 244 8.58 -16.95 11.28
N ALA A 245 7.37 -16.94 11.86
CA ALA A 245 7.20 -16.90 13.31
C ALA A 245 7.82 -18.13 14.00
N GLU A 246 7.60 -19.33 13.46
CA GLU A 246 8.18 -20.57 13.97
C GLU A 246 9.71 -20.53 13.91
N ARG A 247 10.28 -20.04 12.80
CA ARG A 247 11.73 -19.91 12.63
C ARG A 247 12.35 -18.88 13.57
N VAL A 248 11.67 -17.77 13.84
CA VAL A 248 12.11 -16.78 14.86
C VAL A 248 12.18 -17.42 16.24
N VAL A 249 11.14 -18.15 16.64
CA VAL A 249 11.07 -18.81 17.95
C VAL A 249 12.14 -19.91 18.06
N ALA A 250 12.28 -20.75 17.02
CA ALA A 250 13.29 -21.80 16.98
C ALA A 250 14.70 -21.22 17.07
N LYS A 251 14.99 -20.14 16.31
CA LYS A 251 16.29 -19.48 16.35
C LYS A 251 16.58 -18.90 17.73
N ARG A 252 15.59 -18.28 18.36
CA ARG A 252 15.72 -17.73 19.72
C ARG A 252 16.02 -18.82 20.76
N ALA A 253 15.36 -19.98 20.65
CA ALA A 253 15.59 -21.11 21.53
C ALA A 253 17.00 -21.68 21.36
N GLU A 254 17.47 -21.82 20.12
CA GLU A 254 18.83 -22.24 19.79
C GLU A 254 19.87 -21.29 20.42
N ASP A 255 19.71 -19.98 20.23
CA ASP A 255 20.64 -18.97 20.73
C ASP A 255 20.65 -18.93 22.27
N TRP A 256 19.51 -19.17 22.92
CA TRP A 256 19.43 -19.29 24.37
C TRP A 256 20.16 -20.54 24.88
N LEU A 257 19.98 -21.69 24.23
CA LEU A 257 20.66 -22.95 24.58
C LEU A 257 22.18 -22.81 24.42
N ARG A 258 22.65 -22.25 23.31
CA ARG A 258 24.09 -22.00 23.08
C ARG A 258 24.70 -21.14 24.16
N LYS A 259 24.02 -20.06 24.58
CA LYS A 259 24.47 -19.17 25.66
C LYS A 259 24.52 -19.85 27.04
N LYS A 260 23.72 -20.88 27.27
CA LYS A 260 23.70 -21.63 28.53
C LYS A 260 24.69 -22.80 28.56
N LEU A 261 24.99 -23.38 27.40
CA LEU A 261 25.85 -24.56 27.26
C LEU A 261 27.33 -24.22 27.07
N ILE A 262 27.66 -23.00 26.63
CA ILE A 262 29.05 -22.52 26.51
C ILE A 262 29.23 -21.40 27.54
N PRO A 263 29.81 -21.71 28.74
CA PRO A 263 30.12 -20.71 29.77
C PRO A 263 31.26 -19.76 29.35
#